data_AF-A0A7C8P9S4-F1
#
_entry.id   AF-A0A7C8P9S4-F1
#
_cell.length_a   1.000
_cell.length_b   1.000
_cell.length_c   1.000
_cell.angle_alpha   90.00
_cell.angle_beta   90.00
_cell.angle_gamma   90.00
#
_symmetry.space_group_name_H-M   'P 1'
#
loop_
_entity.id
_entity.type
_entity.pdbx_description
1 polymer ?
#
loop_
_entity_poly.entity_id
_entity_poly.type
_entity_poly.pdbx_seq_one_letter_code
_entity_poly.pdbx_strand_id
1 'polypeptide(L)'
;MSVLDFILLNFLLFLPVLGAPPSSQPQKLKIGVSIYWRATCIVQKAFRSTNDGLFEDLDKGFLQGNLGDWLSPPRKFSLMRLESEHLGIWAYGFKLRMAEFNQKSNTELLEDLKDDLDGYLESKDHEWPFDDCVVDILIDVTEEKNQRNFSALDVNENTKRLRRVRRGQKKRNSSTNLGSLRSLYPIRTPHEPNKTQFVDNDRSPEFEPSSLTKREDDDFEVVALENAWDGLPTLSAPKDTALLKNEKISRTYFHYNNPGEGVVVYVVDGYGDLNNDEFRNLKLDGVLSAGAPPFDFLTDIQDAGDHGSIMVDKIAGEHAGIAQRARIVYTSVVEGSSSVTLFSQLGALLYTYDNIIDRYADLDIPCIISIAWQFGLGRRDRDSPLLEEGDTIAKPFVEILNKLMDLDNVIMVSSAGNGKPGDPIIHYPSRLGLDAPKRRHVVVGGTDRKGLNMWQFDTKIPNFVWAPSEGIWTYGHTSADVFVEAVSAEATVAGMLAMYISLDLDSNTRLEDAITKLKTLSWKRNPEGVPIIHNGITPDQWPEKFRKIID
;
A
#
# COMPACT_ATOMS: atom_id res chain seq x y z
N MET A 1 -43.38 -2.71 -36.95
CA MET A 1 -42.47 -3.02 -35.83
C MET A 1 -43.15 -2.58 -34.55
N SER A 2 -43.38 -3.53 -33.65
CA SER A 2 -44.27 -3.39 -32.50
C SER A 2 -43.49 -3.48 -31.20
N VAL A 3 -44.08 -3.03 -30.09
CA VAL A 3 -43.52 -3.11 -28.72
C VAL A 3 -43.17 -4.56 -28.30
N LEU A 4 -43.66 -5.58 -29.01
CA LEU A 4 -43.24 -6.97 -28.84
C LEU A 4 -41.80 -7.26 -29.32
N ASP A 5 -41.26 -6.46 -30.26
CA ASP A 5 -39.89 -6.61 -30.77
C ASP A 5 -38.84 -6.04 -29.79
N PHE A 6 -39.27 -5.19 -28.84
CA PHE A 6 -38.39 -4.60 -27.80
C PHE A 6 -38.25 -5.48 -26.56
N ILE A 7 -39.20 -6.39 -26.33
CA ILE A 7 -39.25 -7.28 -25.16
C ILE A 7 -38.50 -8.59 -25.42
N LEU A 8 -38.37 -9.03 -26.68
CA LEU A 8 -37.62 -10.23 -27.05
C LEU A 8 -36.10 -10.04 -27.15
N LEU A 9 -35.59 -8.80 -27.13
CA LEU A 9 -34.15 -8.51 -27.12
C LEU A 9 -33.56 -8.39 -25.70
N ASN A 10 -34.40 -8.32 -24.66
CA ASN A 10 -33.96 -8.04 -23.28
C ASN A 10 -33.96 -9.27 -22.35
N PHE A 11 -34.11 -10.50 -22.87
CA PHE A 11 -34.21 -11.71 -22.06
C PHE A 11 -33.11 -12.76 -22.26
N LEU A 12 -32.01 -12.42 -22.94
CA LEU A 12 -30.89 -13.35 -23.17
C LEU A 12 -29.54 -12.94 -22.56
N LEU A 13 -29.52 -11.96 -21.64
CA LEU A 13 -28.27 -11.50 -21.03
C LEU A 13 -28.34 -11.46 -19.50
N PHE A 14 -28.57 -12.62 -18.87
CA PHE A 14 -28.16 -12.87 -17.49
C PHE A 14 -27.71 -14.34 -17.28
N LEU A 15 -26.40 -14.55 -17.48
CA LEU A 15 -25.46 -15.43 -16.73
C LEU A 15 -25.62 -16.98 -16.78
N PRO A 16 -24.51 -17.77 -16.75
CA PRO A 16 -23.39 -17.66 -15.80
C PRO A 16 -22.02 -17.35 -16.46
N VAL A 17 -21.18 -16.50 -15.86
CA VAL A 17 -20.05 -16.86 -14.97
C VAL A 17 -19.49 -18.25 -15.31
N LEU A 18 -18.43 -18.28 -16.12
CA LEU A 18 -17.27 -19.20 -16.11
C LEU A 18 -16.49 -18.96 -17.42
N GLY A 19 -15.30 -18.36 -17.33
CA GLY A 19 -14.28 -18.37 -18.39
C GLY A 19 -14.70 -17.87 -19.78
N ALA A 20 -15.10 -16.61 -19.93
CA ALA A 20 -15.12 -16.00 -21.26
C ALA A 20 -13.66 -15.92 -21.78
N PRO A 21 -13.36 -16.44 -22.99
CA PRO A 21 -12.04 -16.24 -23.59
C PRO A 21 -11.83 -14.74 -23.83
N PRO A 22 -10.57 -14.26 -23.83
CA PRO A 22 -10.28 -12.87 -24.10
C PRO A 22 -10.96 -12.45 -25.41
N SER A 23 -11.68 -11.33 -25.36
CA SER A 23 -12.24 -10.68 -26.54
C SER A 23 -11.20 -10.63 -27.65
N SER A 24 -11.55 -11.13 -28.84
CA SER A 24 -10.69 -11.04 -30.03
C SER A 24 -10.59 -9.60 -30.57
N GLN A 25 -11.28 -8.64 -29.95
CA GLN A 25 -11.07 -7.22 -30.20
C GLN A 25 -10.06 -6.68 -29.17
N PRO A 26 -8.96 -6.03 -29.62
CA PRO A 26 -7.99 -5.44 -28.73
C PRO A 26 -8.71 -4.48 -27.77
N GLN A 27 -8.54 -4.68 -26.46
CA GLN A 27 -9.04 -3.72 -25.50
C GLN A 27 -8.32 -2.39 -25.73
N LYS A 28 -9.11 -1.32 -25.86
CA LYS A 28 -8.62 0.05 -26.08
C LYS A 28 -7.62 0.42 -24.98
N LEU A 29 -6.40 0.75 -25.38
CA LEU A 29 -5.40 1.31 -24.47
C LEU A 29 -5.89 2.64 -23.91
N LYS A 30 -5.75 2.81 -22.60
CA LYS A 30 -5.93 4.09 -21.95
C LYS A 30 -4.58 4.58 -21.49
N ILE A 31 -4.18 5.74 -22.01
CA ILE A 31 -3.07 6.51 -21.45
C ILE A 31 -3.63 7.31 -20.26
N GLY A 32 -2.78 7.59 -19.28
CA GLY A 32 -3.09 8.53 -18.20
C GLY A 32 -1.82 9.31 -17.89
N VAL A 33 -1.95 10.61 -17.57
CA VAL A 33 -0.83 11.43 -17.14
C VAL A 33 -0.97 11.76 -15.67
N SER A 34 0.08 11.42 -14.92
CA SER A 34 0.12 11.72 -13.48
C SER A 34 0.80 13.07 -13.24
N ILE A 35 0.49 13.64 -12.07
CA ILE A 35 0.92 14.92 -11.47
C ILE A 35 2.46 15.13 -11.47
N TYR A 36 3.22 14.11 -11.84
CA TYR A 36 4.67 14.14 -12.06
C TYR A 36 5.03 13.71 -13.49
N TRP A 37 4.60 14.49 -14.49
CA TRP A 37 5.09 14.49 -15.89
C TRP A 37 5.42 13.12 -16.47
N ARG A 38 4.45 12.20 -16.36
CA ARG A 38 4.59 10.83 -16.82
C ARG A 38 3.41 10.36 -17.63
N ALA A 39 3.65 9.98 -18.87
CA ALA A 39 2.71 9.20 -19.66
C ALA A 39 2.86 7.71 -19.28
N THR A 40 1.74 7.05 -18.98
CA THR A 40 1.69 5.60 -18.74
C THR A 40 0.84 4.93 -19.82
N CYS A 41 1.39 3.92 -20.49
CA CYS A 41 0.71 3.12 -21.51
C CYS A 41 0.56 1.69 -21.01
N ILE A 42 -0.68 1.22 -20.78
CA ILE A 42 -0.99 -0.12 -20.25
C ILE A 42 -1.56 -1.03 -21.34
N VAL A 43 -0.79 -2.02 -21.81
CA VAL A 43 -1.20 -2.99 -22.85
C VAL A 43 -1.37 -4.39 -22.31
N GLN A 44 -2.19 -5.18 -23.01
CA GLN A 44 -2.27 -6.62 -22.79
C GLN A 44 -1.03 -7.34 -23.37
N LYS A 45 -0.62 -8.45 -22.75
CA LYS A 45 0.52 -9.28 -23.14
C LYS A 45 0.36 -9.85 -24.53
N ALA A 46 -0.84 -10.31 -24.90
CA ALA A 46 -1.11 -10.79 -26.26
C ALA A 46 -0.85 -9.71 -27.31
N PHE A 47 -1.30 -8.47 -27.04
CA PHE A 47 -1.05 -7.33 -27.91
C PHE A 47 0.44 -7.03 -28.01
N ARG A 48 1.18 -7.07 -26.90
CA ARG A 48 2.63 -6.90 -26.91
C ARG A 48 3.32 -7.97 -27.74
N SER A 49 3.06 -9.25 -27.47
CA SER A 49 3.74 -10.36 -28.16
C SER A 49 3.50 -10.38 -29.67
N THR A 50 2.36 -9.90 -30.14
CA THR A 50 2.11 -9.76 -31.59
C THR A 50 2.78 -8.52 -32.20
N ASN A 51 3.20 -7.58 -31.36
CA ASN A 51 3.78 -6.29 -31.76
C ASN A 51 5.14 -6.05 -31.07
N ASP A 52 5.94 -7.08 -30.80
CA ASP A 52 7.21 -6.91 -30.06
C ASP A 52 8.15 -5.91 -30.78
N GLY A 53 8.12 -5.89 -32.12
CA GLY A 53 8.88 -4.92 -32.92
C GLY A 53 8.50 -3.45 -32.66
N LEU A 54 7.24 -3.16 -32.36
CA LEU A 54 6.78 -1.81 -31.99
C LEU A 54 7.47 -1.33 -30.72
N PHE A 55 7.48 -2.16 -29.69
CA PHE A 55 8.04 -1.79 -28.39
C PHE A 55 9.58 -1.70 -28.42
N GLU A 56 10.24 -2.60 -29.16
CA GLU A 56 11.68 -2.51 -29.40
C GLU A 56 12.06 -1.21 -30.14
N ASP A 57 11.25 -0.79 -31.10
CA ASP A 57 11.50 0.45 -31.83
C ASP A 57 11.19 1.68 -30.98
N LEU A 58 10.13 1.69 -30.18
CA LEU A 58 9.90 2.74 -29.18
C LEU A 58 11.09 2.87 -28.22
N ASP A 59 11.62 1.75 -27.73
CA ASP A 59 12.80 1.73 -26.87
C ASP A 59 14.02 2.35 -27.55
N LYS A 60 14.27 2.01 -28.82
CA LYS A 60 15.35 2.62 -29.63
C LYS A 60 15.10 4.10 -29.84
N GLY A 61 13.89 4.51 -30.18
CA GLY A 61 13.49 5.90 -30.39
C GLY A 61 13.79 6.76 -29.17
N PHE A 62 13.41 6.29 -27.98
CA PHE A 62 13.61 7.02 -26.72
C PHE A 62 15.06 6.99 -26.22
N LEU A 63 15.74 5.86 -26.30
CA LEU A 63 17.09 5.74 -25.72
C LEU A 63 18.17 6.27 -26.66
N GLN A 64 17.99 6.10 -27.97
CA GLN A 64 19.02 6.31 -28.99
C GLN A 64 18.57 7.26 -30.11
N GLY A 65 17.27 7.46 -30.28
CA GLY A 65 16.67 8.22 -31.37
C GLY A 65 16.28 9.66 -31.01
N ASN A 66 15.47 10.24 -31.89
CA ASN A 66 14.94 11.60 -31.81
C ASN A 66 13.91 11.81 -30.68
N LEU A 67 13.25 10.75 -30.21
CA LEU A 67 12.33 10.85 -29.07
C LEU A 67 13.07 11.06 -27.74
N GLY A 68 14.39 10.83 -27.69
CA GLY A 68 15.14 10.94 -26.45
C GLY A 68 15.20 12.34 -25.83
N ASP A 69 14.93 13.39 -26.60
CA ASP A 69 14.87 14.76 -26.07
C ASP A 69 13.64 15.03 -25.21
N TRP A 70 12.60 14.21 -25.36
CA TRP A 70 11.45 14.20 -24.46
C TRP A 70 11.77 13.67 -23.08
N LEU A 71 12.75 12.79 -22.92
CA LEU A 71 13.06 12.16 -21.64
C LEU A 71 13.98 13.01 -20.76
N SER A 72 13.67 13.09 -19.47
CA SER A 72 14.59 13.72 -18.50
C SER A 72 15.93 12.97 -18.51
N PRO A 73 17.08 13.66 -18.48
CA PRO A 73 18.35 12.99 -18.26
C PRO A 73 18.45 12.46 -16.81
N PRO A 74 19.02 11.25 -16.58
CA PRO A 74 19.53 10.30 -17.58
C PRO A 74 18.38 9.53 -18.26
N ARG A 75 18.35 9.50 -19.60
CA ARG A 75 17.25 8.90 -20.40
C ARG A 75 16.91 7.46 -19.98
N LYS A 76 17.93 6.65 -19.68
CA LYS A 76 17.78 5.26 -19.23
C LYS A 76 17.00 5.06 -17.92
N PHE A 77 16.84 6.10 -17.12
CA PHE A 77 16.08 6.08 -15.86
C PHE A 77 14.74 6.81 -15.97
N SER A 78 14.48 7.40 -17.14
CA SER A 78 13.24 8.09 -17.46
C SER A 78 12.30 7.21 -18.27
N LEU A 79 12.80 6.11 -18.84
CA LEU A 79 11.98 5.06 -19.44
C LEU A 79 11.81 3.92 -18.42
N MET A 80 10.57 3.65 -18.04
CA MET A 80 10.22 2.63 -17.05
C MET A 80 9.28 1.60 -17.68
N ARG A 81 9.37 0.36 -17.21
CA ARG A 81 8.51 -0.74 -17.66
C ARG A 81 8.01 -1.52 -16.47
N LEU A 82 6.74 -1.92 -16.53
CA LEU A 82 6.14 -2.89 -15.63
C LEU A 82 5.62 -4.04 -16.47
N GLU A 83 5.72 -5.23 -15.91
CA GLU A 83 5.17 -6.45 -16.48
C GLU A 83 4.48 -7.20 -15.36
N SER A 84 3.29 -7.73 -15.64
CA SER A 84 2.71 -8.82 -14.87
C SER A 84 2.54 -10.01 -15.78
N GLU A 85 3.19 -11.11 -15.44
CA GLU A 85 3.14 -12.34 -16.23
C GLU A 85 1.75 -12.97 -16.20
N HIS A 86 1.10 -12.93 -15.02
CA HIS A 86 -0.17 -13.61 -14.75
C HIS A 86 -1.38 -12.80 -15.17
N LEU A 87 -1.35 -11.47 -15.03
CA LEU A 87 -2.41 -10.61 -15.55
C LEU A 87 -2.22 -10.31 -17.03
N GLY A 88 -1.05 -10.64 -17.59
CA GLY A 88 -0.68 -10.27 -18.94
C GLY A 88 -0.78 -8.76 -19.14
N ILE A 89 -0.32 -7.98 -18.17
CA ILE A 89 -0.35 -6.52 -18.22
C ILE A 89 1.08 -6.03 -18.42
N TRP A 90 1.25 -5.08 -19.31
CA TRP A 90 2.51 -4.37 -19.47
C TRP A 90 2.26 -2.87 -19.41
N ALA A 91 3.05 -2.16 -18.60
CA ALA A 91 2.99 -0.71 -18.54
C ALA A 91 4.30 -0.08 -19.00
N TYR A 92 4.23 0.95 -19.82
CA TYR A 92 5.35 1.82 -20.19
C TYR A 92 5.19 3.18 -19.55
N GLY A 93 6.21 3.65 -18.84
CA GLY A 93 6.24 4.95 -18.19
C GLY A 93 7.36 5.82 -18.72
N PHE A 94 7.10 7.11 -18.95
CA PHE A 94 8.11 8.05 -19.46
C PHE A 94 8.19 9.28 -18.56
N LYS A 95 9.36 9.59 -17.98
CA LYS A 95 9.59 10.85 -17.26
C LYS A 95 10.02 11.94 -18.25
N LEU A 96 9.17 12.95 -18.43
CA LEU A 96 9.38 13.99 -19.43
C LEU A 96 10.29 15.12 -18.94
N ARG A 97 11.23 15.57 -19.79
CA ARG A 97 12.22 16.63 -19.54
C ARG A 97 11.60 18.04 -19.50
N MET A 98 10.59 18.26 -20.34
CA MET A 98 10.26 19.58 -20.88
C MET A 98 9.33 20.41 -20.01
N ALA A 99 8.83 19.86 -18.91
CA ALA A 99 7.80 20.52 -18.12
C ALA A 99 8.28 21.59 -17.15
N GLU A 100 9.52 21.48 -16.67
CA GLU A 100 10.08 22.43 -15.70
C GLU A 100 10.69 23.67 -16.38
N PHE A 101 10.89 23.62 -17.71
CA PHE A 101 11.68 24.62 -18.44
C PHE A 101 11.03 25.13 -19.75
N ASN A 102 9.87 24.61 -20.15
CA ASN A 102 9.16 25.06 -21.35
C ASN A 102 8.01 26.01 -20.98
N GLN A 103 7.76 27.01 -21.83
CA GLN A 103 6.65 27.96 -21.69
C GLN A 103 5.32 27.43 -22.28
N LYS A 104 5.36 26.31 -23.01
CA LYS A 104 4.17 25.64 -23.54
C LYS A 104 3.29 25.11 -22.40
N SER A 105 1.98 25.16 -22.61
CA SER A 105 1.01 24.50 -21.75
C SER A 105 1.15 22.97 -21.82
N ASN A 106 0.59 22.31 -20.82
CA ASN A 106 0.61 20.85 -20.71
C ASN A 106 -0.07 20.15 -21.88
N THR A 107 -1.20 20.68 -22.34
CA THR A 107 -1.91 20.15 -23.51
C THR A 107 -1.05 20.26 -24.77
N GLU A 108 -0.41 21.41 -25.00
CA GLU A 108 0.48 21.61 -26.15
C GLU A 108 1.69 20.66 -26.11
N LEU A 109 2.27 20.42 -24.93
CA LEU A 109 3.38 19.47 -24.77
C LEU A 109 2.97 18.03 -25.07
N LEU A 110 1.73 17.66 -24.78
CA LEU A 110 1.22 16.32 -25.08
C LEU A 110 0.88 16.14 -26.55
N GLU A 111 0.32 17.17 -27.18
CA GLU A 111 0.06 17.20 -28.62
C GLU A 111 1.39 17.08 -29.37
N ASP A 112 2.40 17.87 -29.00
CA ASP A 112 3.75 17.74 -29.57
C ASP A 112 4.34 16.34 -29.38
N LEU A 113 4.24 15.76 -28.17
CA LEU A 113 4.75 14.42 -27.89
C LEU A 113 4.02 13.36 -28.73
N LYS A 114 2.71 13.52 -28.90
CA LYS A 114 1.91 12.65 -29.75
C LYS A 114 2.35 12.76 -31.20
N ASP A 115 2.47 13.98 -31.74
CA ASP A 115 2.89 14.21 -33.12
C ASP A 115 4.28 13.60 -33.39
N ASP A 116 5.22 13.76 -32.47
CA ASP A 116 6.57 13.18 -32.58
C ASP A 116 6.55 11.64 -32.49
N LEU A 117 5.68 11.07 -31.64
CA LEU A 117 5.49 9.62 -31.53
C LEU A 117 4.86 9.04 -32.79
N ASP A 118 3.81 9.67 -33.30
CA ASP A 118 3.11 9.28 -34.53
C ASP A 118 4.09 9.32 -35.72
N GLY A 119 4.83 10.42 -35.89
CA GLY A 119 5.86 10.54 -36.93
C GLY A 119 7.00 9.53 -36.78
N TYR A 120 7.39 9.19 -35.56
CA TYR A 120 8.39 8.14 -35.32
C TYR A 120 7.86 6.76 -35.71
N LEU A 121 6.64 6.40 -35.30
CA LEU A 121 6.04 5.11 -35.63
C LEU A 121 5.79 4.94 -37.13
N GLU A 122 5.27 5.97 -37.79
CA GLU A 122 5.10 5.98 -39.24
C GLU A 122 6.44 5.72 -39.96
N SER A 123 7.54 6.30 -39.46
CA SER A 123 8.89 6.06 -40.02
C SER A 123 9.40 4.63 -39.85
N LYS A 124 8.71 3.81 -39.04
CA LYS A 124 9.02 2.42 -38.74
C LYS A 124 8.01 1.44 -39.32
N ASP A 125 7.09 1.93 -40.15
CA ASP A 125 5.97 1.16 -40.69
C ASP A 125 5.08 0.55 -39.58
N HIS A 126 5.03 1.22 -38.41
CA HIS A 126 4.08 0.89 -37.34
C HIS A 126 2.91 1.87 -37.41
N GLU A 127 1.68 1.37 -37.29
CA GLU A 127 0.51 2.21 -37.02
C GLU A 127 0.38 2.43 -35.52
N TRP A 128 0.03 3.66 -35.10
CA TRP A 128 -0.29 3.94 -33.71
C TRP A 128 -1.55 3.14 -33.32
N PRO A 129 -1.47 2.14 -32.43
CA PRO A 129 -2.56 1.18 -32.26
C PRO A 129 -3.66 1.69 -31.31
N PHE A 130 -3.64 2.99 -30.97
CA PHE A 130 -4.42 3.56 -29.88
C PHE A 130 -5.16 4.81 -30.36
N ASP A 131 -6.19 4.60 -31.17
CA ASP A 131 -7.09 5.66 -31.68
C ASP A 131 -7.72 6.51 -30.55
N ASP A 132 -7.73 6.02 -29.30
CA ASP A 132 -8.29 6.68 -28.13
C ASP A 132 -7.25 6.87 -26.99
N CYS A 133 -6.10 7.49 -27.27
CA CYS A 133 -5.23 8.00 -26.21
C CYS A 133 -5.92 9.16 -25.49
N VAL A 134 -6.63 8.86 -24.40
CA VAL A 134 -7.04 9.88 -23.44
C VAL A 134 -5.80 10.27 -22.65
N VAL A 135 -5.47 11.55 -22.65
CA VAL A 135 -4.32 12.07 -21.94
C VAL A 135 -4.87 13.07 -20.95
N ASP A 136 -5.01 12.64 -19.70
CA ASP A 136 -5.53 13.53 -18.66
C ASP A 136 -4.41 13.95 -17.72
N ILE A 137 -4.20 15.25 -17.63
CA ILE A 137 -3.20 15.90 -16.78
C ILE A 137 -3.96 16.62 -15.68
N LEU A 138 -3.83 16.12 -14.45
CA LEU A 138 -4.13 16.94 -13.28
C LEU A 138 -2.83 17.57 -12.76
N ILE A 139 -2.70 18.88 -12.91
CA ILE A 139 -1.69 19.68 -12.20
C ILE A 139 -2.36 20.22 -10.95
N ASP A 140 -1.89 19.87 -9.76
CA ASP A 140 -2.20 20.67 -8.58
C ASP A 140 -1.28 21.90 -8.58
N VAL A 141 -1.76 23.00 -9.18
CA VAL A 141 -1.12 24.31 -9.04
C VAL A 141 -1.54 24.89 -7.68
N THR A 142 -1.05 24.30 -6.60
CA THR A 142 -0.94 25.04 -5.35
C THR A 142 0.53 25.33 -5.09
N GLU A 143 0.84 26.62 -5.22
CA GLU A 143 2.13 27.22 -4.89
C GLU A 143 2.78 26.55 -3.69
N GLU A 144 4.03 26.16 -3.92
CA GLU A 144 5.06 25.67 -3.00
C GLU A 144 5.44 26.70 -1.89
N LYS A 145 4.49 27.54 -1.44
CA LYS A 145 4.71 28.58 -0.43
C LYS A 145 4.02 28.35 0.92
N ASN A 146 3.13 27.37 1.08
CA ASN A 146 2.44 27.18 2.37
C ASN A 146 2.67 25.84 3.09
N GLN A 147 3.48 24.91 2.57
CA GLN A 147 3.79 23.66 3.28
C GLN A 147 4.90 23.77 4.32
N ARG A 148 5.45 24.97 4.60
CA ARG A 148 6.34 25.19 5.76
C ARG A 148 5.61 25.54 7.06
N ASN A 149 4.27 25.62 7.06
CA ASN A 149 3.48 25.97 8.25
C ASN A 149 2.37 24.95 8.58
N PHE A 150 2.67 23.65 8.56
CA PHE A 150 1.97 22.71 9.45
C PHE A 150 2.76 22.58 10.77
N SER A 151 2.88 23.70 11.48
CA SER A 151 3.15 23.67 12.90
C SER A 151 1.85 23.35 13.62
N ALA A 152 1.82 22.22 14.33
CA ALA A 152 1.04 21.95 15.53
C ALA A 152 -0.31 22.68 15.67
N LEU A 153 -1.41 21.94 15.57
CA LEU A 153 -2.65 22.33 16.24
C LEU A 153 -2.36 22.56 17.73
N ASP A 154 -2.90 23.65 18.27
CA ASP A 154 -2.84 24.04 19.68
C ASP A 154 -3.24 22.90 20.60
N VAL A 155 -2.24 22.15 21.08
CA VAL A 155 -2.36 21.28 22.24
C VAL A 155 -2.23 22.16 23.47
N ASN A 156 -3.37 22.38 24.11
CA ASN A 156 -3.62 22.86 25.47
C ASN A 156 -2.35 23.11 26.34
N GLU A 157 -2.24 24.34 26.87
CA GLU A 157 -1.10 24.97 27.55
C GLU A 157 -0.51 24.29 28.81
N ASN A 158 -0.90 23.05 29.16
CA ASN A 158 -0.58 22.45 30.46
C ASN A 158 0.56 21.40 30.50
N THR A 159 1.29 21.16 29.39
CA THR A 159 2.39 20.15 29.37
C THR A 159 3.80 20.72 29.19
N LYS A 160 4.01 22.05 29.32
CA LYS A 160 5.36 22.64 29.35
C LYS A 160 6.07 22.45 30.70
N ARG A 161 6.46 21.22 31.02
CA ARG A 161 7.56 20.94 31.94
C ARG A 161 8.18 19.59 31.59
N LEU A 162 9.28 19.61 30.83
CA LEU A 162 10.53 18.90 31.14
C LEU A 162 11.60 19.13 30.06
N ARG A 163 12.63 19.88 30.47
CA ARG A 163 14.07 19.82 30.09
C ARG A 163 14.51 19.96 28.62
N ARG A 164 14.93 21.19 28.30
CA ARG A 164 16.01 21.53 27.35
C ARG A 164 17.34 20.86 27.77
N VAL A 165 17.95 20.08 26.89
CA VAL A 165 19.40 19.80 26.88
C VAL A 165 20.00 20.49 25.65
N ARG A 166 20.84 21.50 25.90
CA ARG A 166 21.63 22.20 24.87
C ARG A 166 22.78 21.31 24.40
N ARG A 167 22.94 21.11 23.10
CA ARG A 167 24.23 20.79 22.47
C ARG A 167 24.49 21.78 21.33
N GLY A 168 25.67 22.40 21.39
CA GLY A 168 26.06 23.54 20.56
C GLY A 168 26.55 23.13 19.18
N GLN A 169 26.12 23.88 18.17
CA GLN A 169 26.73 23.89 16.84
C GLN A 169 28.09 24.62 16.91
N LYS A 170 29.15 23.90 16.53
CA LYS A 170 30.48 24.46 16.33
C LYS A 170 30.61 24.82 14.85
N LYS A 171 30.63 26.12 14.54
CA LYS A 171 31.03 26.67 13.23
C LYS A 171 32.46 26.23 12.92
N ARG A 172 32.68 25.67 11.73
CA ARG A 172 34.01 25.60 11.09
C ARG A 172 33.94 26.29 9.73
N ASN A 173 34.65 27.40 9.64
CA ASN A 173 35.06 28.01 8.38
C ASN A 173 36.32 27.29 7.89
N SER A 174 36.41 26.99 6.60
CA SER A 174 37.69 26.98 5.88
C SER A 174 37.45 27.15 4.38
N SER A 175 38.10 28.17 3.84
CA SER A 175 38.20 28.52 2.43
C SER A 175 39.26 27.70 1.69
N THR A 176 39.12 27.66 0.36
CA THR A 176 40.15 27.50 -0.70
C THR A 176 40.90 26.17 -0.83
N ASN A 177 40.67 25.41 -1.92
CA ASN A 177 41.45 25.51 -3.16
C ASN A 177 41.02 24.49 -4.24
N LEU A 178 40.99 24.95 -5.50
CA LEU A 178 40.95 24.11 -6.70
C LEU A 178 42.28 23.33 -6.83
N GLY A 179 42.17 22.04 -7.16
CA GLY A 179 43.31 21.21 -7.53
C GLY A 179 42.88 19.85 -8.06
N SER A 180 42.87 19.73 -9.39
CA SER A 180 42.96 18.50 -10.21
C SER A 180 43.19 17.17 -9.45
N LEU A 181 42.23 16.25 -9.53
CA LEU A 181 42.48 14.83 -9.36
C LEU A 181 41.89 14.04 -10.53
N ARG A 182 42.82 13.41 -11.25
CA ARG A 182 42.58 12.46 -12.33
C ARG A 182 41.82 11.26 -11.81
N SER A 183 40.85 10.84 -12.62
CA SER A 183 40.22 9.52 -12.67
C SER A 183 41.24 8.40 -12.47
N LEU A 184 41.04 7.62 -11.40
CA LEU A 184 41.65 6.31 -11.18
C LEU A 184 40.58 5.34 -10.70
N TYR A 185 39.54 5.13 -11.51
CA TYR A 185 38.80 3.86 -11.53
C TYR A 185 38.33 3.62 -12.98
N PRO A 186 38.55 2.42 -13.54
CA PRO A 186 38.04 2.10 -14.87
C PRO A 186 36.51 2.19 -14.83
N ILE A 187 35.95 2.91 -15.80
CA ILE A 187 34.53 2.93 -16.11
C ILE A 187 34.12 1.48 -16.36
N ARG A 188 33.46 0.86 -15.39
CA ARG A 188 32.76 -0.41 -15.60
C ARG A 188 31.65 -0.15 -16.61
N THR A 189 31.59 -0.99 -17.63
CA THR A 189 30.43 -1.12 -18.52
C THR A 189 29.17 -1.32 -17.68
N PRO A 190 28.12 -0.50 -17.85
CA PRO A 190 26.92 -0.56 -17.02
C PRO A 190 26.02 -1.74 -17.41
N HIS A 191 25.52 -2.42 -16.37
CA HIS A 191 24.60 -3.55 -16.41
C HIS A 191 23.28 -3.23 -17.13
N GLU A 192 22.74 -4.24 -17.80
CA GLU A 192 21.32 -4.33 -18.18
C GLU A 192 20.43 -4.04 -16.96
N PRO A 193 19.19 -3.55 -17.15
CA PRO A 193 18.25 -3.39 -16.04
C PRO A 193 18.19 -4.71 -15.28
N ASN A 194 18.58 -4.69 -14.01
CA ASN A 194 18.42 -5.81 -13.11
C ASN A 194 16.95 -6.24 -13.22
N LYS A 195 16.68 -7.42 -13.78
CA LYS A 195 15.59 -8.26 -13.26
C LYS A 195 15.79 -8.24 -11.76
N THR A 196 14.80 -7.72 -11.04
CA THR A 196 14.61 -7.89 -9.59
C THR A 196 15.84 -8.50 -8.92
N GLN A 197 16.71 -7.69 -8.32
CA GLN A 197 17.63 -8.23 -7.33
C GLN A 197 16.75 -8.71 -6.17
N PHE A 198 16.24 -9.94 -6.31
CA PHE A 198 16.23 -10.83 -5.18
C PHE A 198 17.64 -10.74 -4.63
N VAL A 199 17.74 -10.52 -3.32
CA VAL A 199 18.92 -10.98 -2.62
C VAL A 199 18.97 -12.47 -2.93
N ASP A 200 19.72 -12.86 -3.95
CA ASP A 200 20.27 -14.20 -4.13
C ASP A 200 21.22 -14.40 -2.94
N ASN A 201 20.64 -14.49 -1.75
CA ASN A 201 21.12 -15.51 -0.85
C ASN A 201 20.84 -16.78 -1.64
N ASP A 202 21.90 -17.45 -2.09
CA ASP A 202 21.98 -18.85 -2.55
C ASP A 202 21.51 -19.86 -1.45
N ARG A 203 20.65 -19.37 -0.58
CA ARG A 203 19.73 -19.99 0.34
C ARG A 203 18.44 -19.19 0.20
N SER A 204 17.72 -19.35 -0.90
CA SER A 204 16.27 -19.47 -0.74
C SER A 204 16.13 -20.51 0.38
N PRO A 205 15.61 -20.20 1.57
CA PRO A 205 15.27 -21.29 2.47
C PRO A 205 14.40 -22.18 1.61
N GLU A 206 14.87 -23.41 1.34
CA GLU A 206 14.02 -24.44 0.75
C GLU A 206 12.71 -24.28 1.50
N PHE A 207 11.65 -23.94 0.76
CA PHE A 207 10.33 -23.92 1.32
C PHE A 207 10.12 -25.35 1.80
N GLU A 208 10.41 -25.58 3.07
CA GLU A 208 10.20 -26.83 3.74
C GLU A 208 8.73 -26.78 4.13
N PRO A 209 7.81 -27.42 3.38
CA PRO A 209 6.43 -27.57 3.83
C PRO A 209 6.35 -28.25 5.20
N SER A 210 7.46 -28.82 5.71
CA SER A 210 7.61 -29.35 7.06
C SER A 210 7.50 -28.29 8.16
N SER A 211 7.65 -26.98 7.90
CA SER A 211 7.41 -25.94 8.91
C SER A 211 5.93 -25.59 9.11
N LEU A 212 5.03 -26.22 8.36
CA LEU A 212 3.58 -26.24 8.62
C LEU A 212 3.21 -27.48 9.45
N THR A 213 4.07 -27.87 10.39
CA THR A 213 3.75 -28.93 11.35
C THR A 213 2.52 -28.54 12.14
N LYS A 214 1.66 -29.54 12.35
CA LYS A 214 0.50 -29.51 13.27
C LYS A 214 0.87 -28.77 14.56
N ARG A 215 0.13 -27.72 14.89
CA ARG A 215 0.33 -26.92 16.11
C ARG A 215 0.32 -27.80 17.35
N GLU A 216 1.23 -27.52 18.29
CA GLU A 216 1.18 -28.09 19.63
C GLU A 216 0.17 -27.29 20.47
N ASP A 217 -0.43 -27.90 21.51
CA ASP A 217 -1.47 -27.28 22.33
C ASP A 217 -1.02 -25.95 23.00
N ASP A 218 0.30 -25.71 23.08
CA ASP A 218 0.94 -24.52 23.64
C ASP A 218 0.80 -23.26 22.76
N ASP A 219 0.40 -23.39 21.49
CA ASP A 219 0.24 -22.25 20.56
C ASP A 219 -0.98 -21.36 20.84
N PHE A 220 -1.86 -21.78 21.76
CA PHE A 220 -3.04 -21.03 22.20
C PHE A 220 -2.88 -20.41 23.59
N GLU A 221 -1.69 -20.51 24.20
CA GLU A 221 -1.42 -19.88 25.50
C GLU A 221 -1.53 -18.35 25.39
N VAL A 222 -2.23 -17.73 26.35
CA VAL A 222 -2.30 -16.27 26.46
C VAL A 222 -1.14 -15.76 27.31
N VAL A 223 -0.35 -14.87 26.73
CA VAL A 223 0.76 -14.18 27.39
C VAL A 223 0.41 -12.71 27.66
N ALA A 224 1.22 -12.06 28.48
CA ALA A 224 1.00 -10.68 28.90
C ALA A 224 2.24 -9.82 28.68
N LEU A 225 2.10 -8.80 27.85
CA LEU A 225 3.06 -7.72 27.67
C LEU A 225 2.76 -6.59 28.66
N GLU A 226 3.47 -6.57 29.78
CA GLU A 226 3.37 -5.51 30.79
C GLU A 226 4.02 -4.21 30.28
N ASN A 227 3.44 -3.06 30.63
CA ASN A 227 3.86 -1.75 30.12
C ASN A 227 3.85 -1.67 28.59
N ALA A 228 2.87 -2.34 27.97
CA ALA A 228 2.66 -2.28 26.54
C ALA A 228 2.44 -0.83 26.08
N TRP A 229 2.90 -0.57 24.86
CA TRP A 229 2.77 0.71 24.19
C TRP A 229 1.31 1.16 24.03
N ASP A 230 1.06 2.48 24.06
CA ASP A 230 -0.32 2.98 23.99
C ASP A 230 -1.01 2.46 22.71
N GLY A 231 -2.31 2.14 22.85
CA GLY A 231 -3.12 1.54 21.80
C GLY A 231 -3.15 0.00 21.84
N LEU A 232 -2.07 -0.68 22.22
CA LEU A 232 -2.08 -2.15 22.35
C LEU A 232 -3.01 -2.64 23.47
N PRO A 233 -2.94 -2.13 24.71
CA PRO A 233 -3.86 -2.53 25.78
C PRO A 233 -5.34 -2.37 25.40
N THR A 234 -5.66 -1.40 24.53
CA THR A 234 -7.02 -1.20 24.04
C THR A 234 -7.53 -2.46 23.34
N LEU A 235 -6.71 -3.18 22.58
CA LEU A 235 -7.09 -4.35 21.78
C LEU A 235 -7.40 -5.60 22.60
N SER A 236 -7.00 -5.64 23.87
CA SER A 236 -7.29 -6.74 24.81
C SER A 236 -8.02 -6.25 26.07
N ALA A 237 -8.61 -5.05 26.01
CA ALA A 237 -9.25 -4.43 27.16
C ALA A 237 -10.50 -5.23 27.58
N PRO A 238 -10.68 -5.54 28.88
CA PRO A 238 -11.87 -6.23 29.36
C PRO A 238 -13.14 -5.40 29.12
N LYS A 239 -14.25 -6.09 28.86
CA LYS A 239 -15.58 -5.44 28.74
C LYS A 239 -16.00 -4.73 30.03
N ASP A 240 -15.58 -5.25 31.18
CA ASP A 240 -15.72 -4.55 32.45
C ASP A 240 -14.66 -3.45 32.56
N THR A 241 -15.06 -2.22 32.20
CA THR A 241 -14.19 -1.05 32.24
C THR A 241 -13.78 -0.65 33.66
N ALA A 242 -14.41 -1.19 34.71
CA ALA A 242 -13.95 -0.96 36.08
C ALA A 242 -12.55 -1.56 36.31
N LEU A 243 -12.22 -2.66 35.65
CA LEU A 243 -10.90 -3.30 35.72
C LEU A 243 -9.78 -2.42 35.16
N LEU A 244 -10.11 -1.53 34.21
CA LEU A 244 -9.16 -0.57 33.64
C LEU A 244 -8.75 0.54 34.61
N LYS A 245 -9.38 0.65 35.79
CA LYS A 245 -8.91 1.54 36.87
C LYS A 245 -7.64 1.01 37.54
N ASN A 246 -7.34 -0.28 37.41
CA ASN A 246 -6.09 -0.86 37.86
C ASN A 246 -4.97 -0.50 36.86
N GLU A 247 -3.96 0.23 37.32
CA GLU A 247 -2.85 0.69 36.47
C GLU A 247 -2.10 -0.47 35.79
N LYS A 248 -1.98 -1.61 36.47
CA LYS A 248 -1.29 -2.76 35.89
C LYS A 248 -2.09 -3.36 34.73
N ILE A 249 -3.40 -3.53 34.90
CA ILE A 249 -4.29 -4.07 33.85
C ILE A 249 -4.36 -3.10 32.68
N SER A 250 -4.53 -1.79 32.93
CA SER A 250 -4.70 -0.80 31.86
C SER A 250 -3.46 -0.59 30.99
N ARG A 251 -2.28 -1.01 31.46
CA ARG A 251 -1.00 -0.94 30.74
C ARG A 251 -0.50 -2.31 30.26
N THR A 252 -1.34 -3.33 30.32
CA THR A 252 -0.97 -4.68 29.87
C THR A 252 -1.73 -5.01 28.59
N TYR A 253 -1.00 -5.50 27.58
CA TYR A 253 -1.59 -6.11 26.41
C TYR A 253 -1.54 -7.63 26.57
N PHE A 254 -2.71 -8.27 26.57
CA PHE A 254 -2.82 -9.72 26.58
C PHE A 254 -2.96 -10.21 25.16
N HIS A 255 -2.16 -11.17 24.74
CA HIS A 255 -2.21 -11.72 23.38
C HIS A 255 -1.89 -13.21 23.38
N TYR A 256 -2.25 -13.88 22.30
CA TYR A 256 -1.88 -15.28 22.10
C TYR A 256 -0.39 -15.40 21.84
N ASN A 257 0.18 -16.54 22.22
CA ASN A 257 1.52 -16.92 21.82
C ASN A 257 1.59 -17.09 20.30
N ASN A 258 2.78 -16.86 19.72
CA ASN A 258 3.04 -16.97 18.29
C ASN A 258 2.01 -16.33 17.33
N PRO A 259 1.54 -15.08 17.57
CA PRO A 259 0.45 -14.51 16.80
C PRO A 259 0.88 -14.24 15.35
N GLY A 260 0.04 -14.62 14.38
CA GLY A 260 0.27 -14.40 12.95
C GLY A 260 1.08 -15.49 12.24
N GLU A 261 1.53 -16.53 12.95
CA GLU A 261 2.25 -17.65 12.35
C GLU A 261 1.43 -18.30 11.23
N GLY A 262 2.11 -18.67 10.13
CA GLY A 262 1.47 -19.25 8.93
C GLY A 262 0.83 -18.23 7.99
N VAL A 263 0.73 -16.96 8.37
CA VAL A 263 0.12 -15.90 7.54
C VAL A 263 1.20 -15.02 6.89
N VAL A 264 0.96 -14.62 5.65
CA VAL A 264 1.77 -13.62 4.93
C VAL A 264 1.02 -12.29 4.91
N VAL A 265 1.70 -11.20 5.24
CA VAL A 265 1.15 -9.84 5.14
C VAL A 265 1.99 -9.03 4.16
N TYR A 266 1.34 -8.62 3.08
CA TYR A 266 1.87 -7.67 2.12
C TYR A 266 1.61 -6.26 2.64
N VAL A 267 2.67 -5.54 2.96
CA VAL A 267 2.59 -4.11 3.31
C VAL A 267 2.89 -3.33 2.05
N VAL A 268 1.85 -2.88 1.35
CA VAL A 268 1.97 -2.12 0.11
C VAL A 268 1.95 -0.65 0.46
N ASP A 269 3.12 -0.06 0.63
CA ASP A 269 3.26 1.28 1.21
C ASP A 269 4.51 2.01 0.69
N GLY A 270 4.69 3.28 1.06
CA GLY A 270 5.91 4.02 0.82
C GLY A 270 6.90 3.92 1.99
N TYR A 271 8.10 4.47 1.82
CA TYR A 271 9.18 4.64 2.80
C TYR A 271 9.20 3.65 3.98
N GLY A 272 10.02 2.61 3.86
CA GLY A 272 10.25 1.63 4.93
C GLY A 272 11.73 1.41 5.17
N ASP A 273 12.25 1.87 6.32
CA ASP A 273 13.52 1.42 6.86
C ASP A 273 13.28 0.19 7.73
N LEU A 274 13.63 -0.98 7.20
CA LEU A 274 13.50 -2.27 7.89
C LEU A 274 14.82 -2.73 8.55
N ASN A 275 15.86 -1.89 8.57
CA ASN A 275 17.13 -2.17 9.24
C ASN A 275 17.16 -1.77 10.73
N ASN A 276 16.06 -1.19 11.24
CA ASN A 276 15.96 -0.82 12.65
C ASN A 276 16.01 -2.05 13.57
N ASP A 277 16.56 -1.90 14.78
CA ASP A 277 16.58 -2.92 15.82
C ASP A 277 15.18 -3.47 16.14
N GLU A 278 14.12 -2.66 15.94
CA GLU A 278 12.73 -3.11 16.08
C GLU A 278 12.36 -4.27 15.16
N PHE A 279 13.00 -4.34 14.00
CA PHE A 279 12.73 -5.35 12.97
C PHE A 279 13.75 -6.50 13.00
N ARG A 280 14.62 -6.58 14.02
CA ARG A 280 15.66 -7.64 14.10
C ARG A 280 15.10 -9.06 14.10
N ASN A 281 13.87 -9.23 14.57
CA ASN A 281 13.15 -10.50 14.63
C ASN A 281 12.06 -10.63 13.55
N LEU A 282 11.97 -9.65 12.63
CA LEU A 282 10.98 -9.62 11.57
C LEU A 282 11.20 -10.80 10.62
N LYS A 283 10.15 -11.58 10.35
CA LYS A 283 10.17 -12.61 9.30
C LYS A 283 9.94 -11.97 7.93
N LEU A 284 10.95 -11.30 7.39
CA LEU A 284 10.88 -10.69 6.06
C LEU A 284 11.03 -11.75 4.97
N ASP A 285 9.97 -11.96 4.19
CA ASP A 285 9.89 -12.98 3.12
C ASP A 285 10.19 -12.40 1.73
N GLY A 286 10.21 -11.08 1.60
CA GLY A 286 10.60 -10.41 0.37
C GLY A 286 10.39 -8.90 0.39
N VAL A 287 11.04 -8.24 -0.56
CA VAL A 287 10.81 -6.82 -0.87
C VAL A 287 10.50 -6.70 -2.36
N LEU A 288 9.39 -6.04 -2.67
CA LEU A 288 8.95 -5.74 -4.03
C LEU A 288 9.05 -4.23 -4.24
N SER A 289 9.52 -3.78 -5.40
CA SER A 289 9.60 -2.36 -5.73
C SER A 289 9.37 -2.15 -7.22
N ALA A 290 8.61 -1.11 -7.54
CA ALA A 290 8.29 -0.71 -8.90
C ALA A 290 8.74 0.73 -9.19
N GLY A 291 9.14 0.98 -10.45
CA GLY A 291 9.48 2.33 -10.93
C GLY A 291 10.88 2.41 -11.58
N ALA A 292 11.40 3.64 -11.69
CA ALA A 292 12.80 3.90 -12.04
C ALA A 292 13.74 3.12 -11.09
N PRO A 293 15.04 2.88 -11.45
CA PRO A 293 15.87 1.89 -10.78
C PRO A 293 15.68 1.95 -9.28
N PRO A 294 15.44 0.78 -8.65
CA PRO A 294 15.10 0.74 -7.26
C PRO A 294 16.19 1.50 -6.49
N PHE A 295 15.76 2.20 -5.45
CA PHE A 295 16.68 2.56 -4.39
C PHE A 295 17.55 1.37 -4.02
N ASP A 296 18.77 1.62 -3.56
CA ASP A 296 19.35 0.67 -2.62
C ASP A 296 18.47 0.73 -1.36
N PHE A 297 17.44 -0.11 -1.39
CA PHE A 297 16.54 -0.40 -0.30
C PHE A 297 17.48 -0.71 0.86
N LEU A 298 17.38 0.06 1.96
CA LEU A 298 18.23 0.03 3.16
C LEU A 298 19.32 1.12 3.32
N THR A 299 19.77 1.83 2.29
CA THR A 299 20.78 2.90 2.45
C THR A 299 20.27 4.31 2.17
N ASP A 300 19.29 4.43 1.27
CA ASP A 300 18.87 5.73 0.74
C ASP A 300 17.54 6.25 1.35
N ILE A 301 16.86 5.42 2.15
CA ILE A 301 15.52 5.71 2.71
C ILE A 301 15.58 6.56 3.99
N GLN A 302 16.78 6.88 4.50
CA GLN A 302 16.91 7.49 5.83
C GLN A 302 16.29 8.90 5.96
N ASP A 303 16.09 9.61 4.85
CA ASP A 303 15.66 11.01 4.86
C ASP A 303 14.26 11.27 4.29
N ALA A 304 13.54 10.23 3.81
CA ALA A 304 12.36 10.43 2.96
C ALA A 304 10.99 10.15 3.61
N GLY A 305 10.96 9.46 4.76
CA GLY A 305 9.75 9.16 5.52
C GLY A 305 9.83 7.81 6.24
N ASP A 306 8.82 7.49 7.04
CA ASP A 306 8.76 6.27 7.86
C ASP A 306 7.41 5.55 7.79
N HIS A 307 6.50 5.99 6.92
CA HIS A 307 5.12 5.50 6.88
C HIS A 307 5.06 3.97 6.73
N GLY A 308 5.82 3.37 5.82
CA GLY A 308 5.89 1.91 5.67
C GLY A 308 6.52 1.19 6.86
N SER A 309 7.54 1.78 7.51
CA SER A 309 8.10 1.23 8.76
C SER A 309 7.06 1.18 9.87
N ILE A 310 6.26 2.25 10.01
CA ILE A 310 5.15 2.35 10.97
C ILE A 310 4.12 1.24 10.71
N MET A 311 3.78 1.01 9.44
CA MET A 311 2.86 -0.07 9.05
C MET A 311 3.41 -1.44 9.44
N VAL A 312 4.67 -1.73 9.09
CA VAL A 312 5.33 -3.00 9.42
C VAL A 312 5.42 -3.18 10.93
N ASP A 313 5.83 -2.15 11.66
CA ASP A 313 5.96 -2.16 13.12
C ASP A 313 4.65 -2.51 13.81
N LYS A 314 3.55 -1.88 13.38
CA LYS A 314 2.25 -2.15 13.99
C LYS A 314 1.75 -3.57 13.72
N ILE A 315 2.12 -4.15 12.59
CA ILE A 315 1.75 -5.51 12.21
C ILE A 315 2.65 -6.53 12.92
N ALA A 316 3.96 -6.41 12.81
CA ALA A 316 4.92 -7.46 13.18
C ALA A 316 6.20 -6.95 13.89
N GLY A 317 6.24 -5.70 14.35
CA GLY A 317 7.32 -5.17 15.18
C GLY A 317 7.50 -5.92 16.51
N GLU A 318 8.71 -5.91 17.05
CA GLU A 318 9.05 -6.61 18.29
C GLU A 318 8.33 -6.08 19.54
N HIS A 319 8.01 -4.79 19.59
CA HIS A 319 7.36 -4.14 20.73
C HIS A 319 5.93 -3.69 20.39
N ALA A 320 5.67 -3.27 19.15
CA ALA A 320 4.36 -2.75 18.76
C ALA A 320 3.47 -3.74 17.97
N GLY A 321 4.06 -4.84 17.49
CA GLY A 321 3.44 -5.78 16.57
C GLY A 321 2.34 -6.63 17.20
N ILE A 322 1.22 -6.76 16.48
CA ILE A 322 0.07 -7.59 16.88
C ILE A 322 0.24 -9.04 16.43
N ALA A 323 0.93 -9.25 15.31
CA ALA A 323 1.14 -10.52 14.63
C ALA A 323 2.64 -10.73 14.35
N GLN A 324 3.43 -10.75 15.43
CA GLN A 324 4.90 -10.78 15.40
C GLN A 324 5.50 -12.00 14.68
N ARG A 325 4.72 -13.06 14.46
CA ARG A 325 5.16 -14.25 13.73
C ARG A 325 4.67 -14.30 12.28
N ALA A 326 3.91 -13.30 11.84
CA ALA A 326 3.54 -13.16 10.44
C ALA A 326 4.78 -12.93 9.58
N ARG A 327 4.74 -13.48 8.36
CA ARG A 327 5.75 -13.20 7.34
C ARG A 327 5.39 -11.91 6.62
N ILE A 328 6.34 -11.00 6.48
CA ILE A 328 6.12 -9.72 5.81
C ILE A 328 6.69 -9.76 4.41
N VAL A 329 5.89 -9.35 3.42
CA VAL A 329 6.39 -8.94 2.11
C VAL A 329 6.18 -7.43 2.00
N TYR A 330 7.26 -6.67 1.99
CA TYR A 330 7.16 -5.23 1.87
C TYR A 330 7.14 -4.84 0.39
N THR A 331 6.13 -4.07 -0.04
CA THR A 331 5.97 -3.65 -1.43
C THR A 331 6.00 -2.13 -1.51
N SER A 332 7.13 -1.58 -1.97
CA SER A 332 7.34 -0.14 -2.08
C SER A 332 6.53 0.46 -3.23
N VAL A 333 5.73 1.49 -2.93
CA VAL A 333 5.16 2.40 -3.95
C VAL A 333 6.06 3.61 -4.22
N VAL A 334 7.22 3.71 -3.55
CA VAL A 334 8.21 4.77 -3.76
C VAL A 334 9.30 4.24 -4.68
N GLU A 335 9.56 4.97 -5.76
CA GLU A 335 10.66 4.70 -6.69
C GLU A 335 11.93 5.47 -6.31
N GLY A 336 13.08 5.10 -6.91
CA GLY A 336 14.42 5.63 -6.62
C GLY A 336 14.63 7.15 -6.56
N SER A 337 13.66 7.97 -7.00
CA SER A 337 13.67 9.43 -6.84
C SER A 337 12.93 9.96 -5.61
N SER A 338 12.58 9.10 -4.66
CA SER A 338 11.76 9.43 -3.48
C SER A 338 10.40 9.98 -3.86
N SER A 339 9.81 9.42 -4.91
CA SER A 339 8.53 9.87 -5.44
C SER A 339 7.54 8.72 -5.42
N VAL A 340 6.29 9.02 -5.04
CA VAL A 340 5.16 8.12 -5.23
C VAL A 340 4.43 8.57 -6.49
N THR A 341 4.34 7.69 -7.48
CA THR A 341 3.67 7.98 -8.75
C THR A 341 2.58 6.95 -9.01
N LEU A 342 1.60 7.30 -9.85
CA LEU A 342 0.60 6.31 -10.30
C LEU A 342 1.29 5.08 -10.91
N PHE A 343 2.41 5.27 -11.63
CA PHE A 343 3.18 4.17 -12.20
C PHE A 343 3.76 3.25 -11.12
N SER A 344 4.42 3.80 -10.09
CA SER A 344 4.99 2.98 -9.01
C SER A 344 3.91 2.31 -8.16
N GLN A 345 2.77 2.98 -7.94
CA GLN A 345 1.59 2.37 -7.30
C GLN A 345 1.02 1.21 -8.13
N LEU A 346 0.90 1.38 -9.45
CA LEU A 346 0.43 0.33 -10.36
C LEU A 346 1.35 -0.88 -10.30
N GLY A 347 2.65 -0.66 -10.41
CA GLY A 347 3.65 -1.73 -10.38
C GLY A 347 3.69 -2.45 -9.04
N ALA A 348 3.52 -1.74 -7.92
CA ALA A 348 3.42 -2.36 -6.60
C ALA A 348 2.23 -3.33 -6.52
N LEU A 349 1.05 -2.94 -7.04
CA LEU A 349 -0.12 -3.82 -7.09
C LEU A 349 0.09 -5.03 -8.02
N LEU A 350 0.69 -4.82 -9.20
CA LEU A 350 0.99 -5.89 -10.16
C LEU A 350 1.98 -6.90 -9.58
N TYR A 351 3.10 -6.44 -9.02
CA TYR A 351 4.10 -7.33 -8.43
C TYR A 351 3.59 -8.04 -7.18
N THR A 352 2.72 -7.39 -6.41
CA THR A 352 2.01 -8.07 -5.30
C THR A 352 1.17 -9.22 -5.84
N TYR A 353 0.38 -8.99 -6.90
CA TYR A 353 -0.45 -10.03 -7.51
C TYR A 353 0.38 -11.22 -7.97
N ASP A 354 1.40 -10.97 -8.79
CA ASP A 354 2.25 -12.02 -9.35
C ASP A 354 2.96 -12.80 -8.24
N ASN A 355 3.49 -12.11 -7.24
CA ASN A 355 4.17 -12.76 -6.13
C ASN A 355 3.24 -13.68 -5.31
N ILE A 356 1.97 -13.29 -5.11
CA ILE A 356 0.98 -14.14 -4.44
C ILE A 356 0.71 -15.40 -5.26
N ILE A 357 0.50 -15.24 -6.57
CA ILE A 357 0.25 -16.38 -7.47
C ILE A 357 1.45 -17.34 -7.45
N ASP A 358 2.65 -16.83 -7.66
CA ASP A 358 3.87 -17.65 -7.80
C ASP A 358 4.24 -18.39 -6.51
N ARG A 359 3.99 -17.78 -5.35
CA ARG A 359 4.53 -18.30 -4.08
C ARG A 359 3.50 -18.91 -3.15
N TYR A 360 2.24 -18.46 -3.19
CA TYR A 360 1.31 -18.71 -2.09
C TYR A 360 -0.06 -19.24 -2.51
N ALA A 361 -0.53 -18.94 -3.72
CA ALA A 361 -1.86 -19.31 -4.17
C ALA A 361 -2.06 -20.84 -4.22
N ASP A 362 -1.16 -21.57 -4.89
CA ASP A 362 -1.25 -23.03 -5.01
C ASP A 362 -1.02 -23.78 -3.70
N LEU A 363 -0.38 -23.12 -2.73
CA LEU A 363 -0.13 -23.65 -1.39
C LEU A 363 -1.25 -23.31 -0.40
N ASP A 364 -2.28 -22.58 -0.83
CA ASP A 364 -3.38 -22.07 0.00
C ASP A 364 -2.89 -21.30 1.24
N ILE A 365 -1.74 -20.63 1.12
CA ILE A 365 -1.18 -19.84 2.22
C ILE A 365 -1.98 -18.54 2.33
N PRO A 366 -2.55 -18.22 3.50
CA PRO A 366 -3.36 -17.02 3.66
C PRO A 366 -2.50 -15.76 3.55
N CYS A 367 -2.96 -14.83 2.72
CA CYS A 367 -2.32 -13.55 2.45
C CYS A 367 -3.23 -12.40 2.87
N ILE A 368 -2.65 -11.38 3.49
CA ILE A 368 -3.33 -10.11 3.79
C ILE A 368 -2.60 -9.01 3.02
N ILE A 369 -3.32 -8.18 2.28
CA ILE A 369 -2.78 -7.01 1.62
C ILE A 369 -3.21 -5.78 2.40
N SER A 370 -2.25 -5.13 3.04
CA SER A 370 -2.42 -3.88 3.78
C SER A 370 -2.08 -2.70 2.89
N ILE A 371 -3.06 -1.82 2.67
CA ILE A 371 -2.94 -0.62 1.83
C ILE A 371 -3.39 0.59 2.65
N ALA A 372 -2.41 1.36 3.12
CA ALA A 372 -2.61 2.54 3.94
C ALA A 372 -2.49 3.87 3.19
N TRP A 373 -2.38 3.83 1.86
CA TRP A 373 -2.50 5.00 0.99
C TRP A 373 -3.81 4.95 0.19
N GLN A 374 -4.16 6.09 -0.39
CA GLN A 374 -5.37 6.25 -1.17
C GLN A 374 -5.07 6.94 -2.50
N PHE A 375 -5.86 6.63 -3.52
CA PHE A 375 -5.79 7.31 -4.81
C PHE A 375 -7.20 7.62 -5.34
N GLY A 376 -7.32 8.73 -6.07
CA GLY A 376 -8.57 9.21 -6.67
C GLY A 376 -8.53 10.72 -6.86
N LEU A 377 -9.01 11.21 -8.01
CA LEU A 377 -8.83 12.60 -8.45
C LEU A 377 -10.01 13.54 -8.12
N GLY A 378 -10.98 13.09 -7.32
CA GLY A 378 -12.11 13.92 -6.93
C GLY A 378 -11.76 14.88 -5.78
N ARG A 379 -12.04 16.18 -5.95
CA ARG A 379 -12.37 17.03 -4.79
C ARG A 379 -13.57 16.40 -4.05
N ARG A 380 -13.75 16.77 -2.77
CA ARG A 380 -14.67 16.20 -1.77
C ARG A 380 -16.16 16.06 -2.16
N ASP A 381 -16.58 16.51 -3.35
CA ASP A 381 -17.96 16.48 -3.81
C ASP A 381 -18.21 15.27 -4.71
N ARG A 382 -19.09 14.35 -4.26
CA ARG A 382 -19.45 13.10 -4.99
C ARG A 382 -20.08 13.35 -6.37
N ASP A 383 -20.65 14.52 -6.59
CA ASP A 383 -21.33 14.88 -7.84
C ASP A 383 -20.44 15.75 -8.76
N SER A 384 -19.14 15.86 -8.45
CA SER A 384 -18.21 16.65 -9.27
C SER A 384 -17.89 15.92 -10.58
N PRO A 385 -17.90 16.60 -11.74
CA PRO A 385 -17.38 16.05 -13.01
C PRO A 385 -15.93 15.53 -12.89
N LEU A 386 -15.13 16.11 -11.98
CA LEU A 386 -13.76 15.66 -11.68
C LEU A 386 -13.71 14.25 -11.07
N LEU A 387 -14.81 13.76 -10.49
CA LEU A 387 -14.91 12.39 -10.01
C LEU A 387 -15.02 11.39 -11.19
N GLU A 388 -15.72 11.75 -12.27
CA GLU A 388 -15.84 10.92 -13.47
C GLU A 388 -14.49 10.79 -14.21
N GLU A 389 -13.74 11.90 -14.30
CA GLU A 389 -12.36 11.92 -14.80
C GLU A 389 -11.45 11.06 -13.91
N GLY A 390 -11.57 11.24 -12.59
CA GLY A 390 -10.87 10.42 -11.60
C GLY A 390 -11.12 8.92 -11.73
N ASP A 391 -12.37 8.51 -11.93
CA ASP A 391 -12.75 7.11 -12.13
C ASP A 391 -12.21 6.54 -13.44
N THR A 392 -12.04 7.37 -14.47
CA THR A 392 -11.43 6.96 -15.73
C THR A 392 -9.95 6.64 -15.55
N ILE A 393 -9.21 7.44 -14.79
CA ILE A 393 -7.80 7.17 -14.45
C ILE A 393 -7.68 5.99 -13.48
N ALA A 394 -8.62 5.84 -12.54
CA ALA A 394 -8.56 4.77 -11.54
C ALA A 394 -8.88 3.39 -12.13
N LYS A 395 -9.52 3.30 -13.31
CA LYS A 395 -10.00 2.03 -13.91
C LYS A 395 -8.95 0.91 -13.91
N PRO A 396 -7.72 1.10 -14.43
CA PRO A 396 -6.71 0.04 -14.43
C PRO A 396 -6.36 -0.45 -13.01
N PHE A 397 -6.29 0.47 -12.04
CA PHE A 397 -6.04 0.10 -10.64
C PHE A 397 -7.21 -0.67 -10.07
N VAL A 398 -8.45 -0.23 -10.32
CA VAL A 398 -9.67 -0.91 -9.86
C VAL A 398 -9.74 -2.32 -10.44
N GLU A 399 -9.37 -2.52 -11.69
CA GLU A 399 -9.31 -3.86 -12.30
C GLU A 399 -8.30 -4.76 -11.58
N ILE A 400 -7.10 -4.27 -11.28
CA ILE A 400 -6.07 -5.04 -10.55
C ILE A 400 -6.48 -5.30 -9.10
N LEU A 401 -7.04 -4.30 -8.40
CA LEU A 401 -7.55 -4.46 -7.04
C LEU A 401 -8.65 -5.53 -7.00
N ASN A 402 -9.56 -5.54 -7.98
CA ASN A 402 -10.56 -6.59 -8.10
C ASN A 402 -9.91 -7.96 -8.30
N LYS A 403 -8.89 -8.07 -9.16
CA LYS A 403 -8.17 -9.33 -9.37
C LYS A 403 -7.49 -9.82 -8.09
N LEU A 404 -6.86 -8.95 -7.31
CA LEU A 404 -6.29 -9.27 -6.00
C LEU A 404 -7.37 -9.75 -5.01
N MET A 405 -8.50 -9.05 -4.94
CA MET A 405 -9.62 -9.41 -4.04
C MET A 405 -10.38 -10.67 -4.46
N ASP A 406 -10.23 -11.10 -5.71
CA ASP A 406 -10.83 -12.33 -6.24
C ASP A 406 -9.94 -13.57 -5.98
N LEU A 407 -8.73 -13.41 -5.43
CA LEU A 407 -7.88 -14.52 -5.02
C LEU A 407 -8.44 -15.23 -3.78
N ASP A 408 -8.47 -16.56 -3.82
CA ASP A 408 -9.13 -17.37 -2.79
C ASP A 408 -8.39 -17.40 -1.45
N ASN A 409 -7.12 -17.01 -1.42
CA ASN A 409 -6.29 -16.96 -0.22
C ASN A 409 -6.05 -15.51 0.29
N VAL A 410 -6.73 -14.49 -0.26
CA VAL A 410 -6.43 -13.07 0.03
C VAL A 410 -7.53 -12.36 0.82
N ILE A 411 -7.12 -11.55 1.80
CA ILE A 411 -7.90 -10.44 2.36
C ILE A 411 -7.23 -9.11 2.00
N MET A 412 -8.00 -8.14 1.53
CA MET A 412 -7.52 -6.77 1.35
C MET A 412 -8.03 -5.89 2.49
N VAL A 413 -7.12 -5.12 3.09
CA VAL A 413 -7.40 -4.19 4.19
C VAL A 413 -7.03 -2.79 3.73
N SER A 414 -7.93 -1.82 3.91
CA SER A 414 -7.69 -0.44 3.48
C SER A 414 -8.21 0.61 4.44
N SER A 415 -7.48 1.72 4.56
CA SER A 415 -7.89 2.87 5.40
C SER A 415 -9.07 3.62 4.78
N ALA A 416 -10.07 3.98 5.59
CA ALA A 416 -11.21 4.78 5.16
C ALA A 416 -10.82 6.20 4.71
N GLY A 417 -9.67 6.69 5.18
CA GLY A 417 -9.11 8.00 4.84
C GLY A 417 -9.13 8.99 6.00
N ASN A 418 -8.32 10.03 5.88
CA ASN A 418 -8.08 11.04 6.93
C ASN A 418 -9.08 12.23 6.87
N GLY A 419 -10.18 12.11 6.12
CA GLY A 419 -11.26 13.11 6.15
C GLY A 419 -11.96 13.15 7.51
N LYS A 420 -12.78 14.18 7.75
CA LYS A 420 -13.51 14.34 9.01
C LYS A 420 -14.63 13.30 9.13
N PRO A 421 -15.12 13.02 10.36
CA PRO A 421 -16.31 12.21 10.54
C PRO A 421 -17.48 12.80 9.74
N GLY A 422 -18.10 11.97 8.89
CA GLY A 422 -19.19 12.37 8.00
C GLY A 422 -18.76 12.76 6.58
N ASP A 423 -17.46 12.98 6.32
CA ASP A 423 -16.96 13.14 4.96
C ASP A 423 -17.13 11.80 4.19
N PRO A 424 -17.56 11.83 2.92
CA PRO A 424 -17.77 10.61 2.15
C PRO A 424 -16.43 9.91 1.85
N ILE A 425 -16.43 8.58 1.87
CA ILE A 425 -15.32 7.79 1.32
C ILE A 425 -15.43 7.85 -0.21
N ILE A 426 -14.44 8.47 -0.87
CA ILE A 426 -14.41 8.70 -2.32
C ILE A 426 -13.13 8.21 -2.99
N HIS A 427 -12.13 7.78 -2.22
CA HIS A 427 -10.84 7.31 -2.75
C HIS A 427 -10.74 5.79 -2.72
N TYR A 428 -10.03 5.24 -3.70
CA TYR A 428 -9.69 3.83 -3.79
C TYR A 428 -8.48 3.50 -2.90
N PRO A 429 -8.36 2.24 -2.42
CA PRO A 429 -9.28 1.11 -2.66
C PRO A 429 -10.57 1.14 -1.82
N SER A 430 -10.64 1.94 -0.74
CA SER A 430 -11.76 1.90 0.22
C SER A 430 -13.14 2.19 -0.38
N ARG A 431 -13.22 3.01 -1.42
CA ARG A 431 -14.46 3.27 -2.18
C ARG A 431 -15.08 1.99 -2.78
N LEU A 432 -14.28 0.96 -3.11
CA LEU A 432 -14.80 -0.32 -3.60
C LEU A 432 -15.69 -1.03 -2.58
N GLY A 433 -15.49 -0.77 -1.29
CA GLY A 433 -16.37 -1.27 -0.23
C GLY A 433 -17.81 -0.76 -0.34
N LEU A 434 -18.05 0.32 -1.07
CA LEU A 434 -19.37 0.87 -1.37
C LEU A 434 -19.84 0.47 -2.77
N ASP A 435 -19.01 0.69 -3.78
CA ASP A 435 -19.42 0.61 -5.18
C ASP A 435 -19.47 -0.82 -5.71
N ALA A 436 -18.61 -1.70 -5.20
CA ALA A 436 -18.48 -3.09 -5.62
C ALA A 436 -17.98 -3.97 -4.46
N PRO A 437 -18.74 -4.09 -3.35
CA PRO A 437 -18.26 -4.72 -2.12
C PRO A 437 -17.85 -6.18 -2.37
N LYS A 438 -16.64 -6.53 -1.96
CA LYS A 438 -16.09 -7.90 -2.00
C LYS A 438 -16.12 -8.53 -0.62
N ARG A 439 -16.33 -9.86 -0.56
CA ARG A 439 -16.47 -10.60 0.71
C ARG A 439 -15.23 -10.46 1.61
N ARG A 440 -14.05 -10.29 1.03
CA ARG A 440 -12.73 -10.19 1.71
C ARG A 440 -12.06 -8.83 1.55
N HIS A 441 -12.84 -7.77 1.35
CA HIS A 441 -12.36 -6.40 1.47
C HIS A 441 -12.79 -5.84 2.83
N VAL A 442 -11.86 -5.34 3.63
CA VAL A 442 -12.09 -4.74 4.95
C VAL A 442 -11.69 -3.27 4.89
N VAL A 443 -12.61 -2.37 5.26
CA VAL A 443 -12.34 -0.92 5.31
C VAL A 443 -12.28 -0.47 6.76
N VAL A 444 -11.28 0.34 7.08
CA VAL A 444 -10.92 0.61 8.47
C VAL A 444 -11.04 2.10 8.78
N GLY A 445 -11.89 2.43 9.75
CA GLY A 445 -11.90 3.74 10.41
C GLY A 445 -11.01 3.76 11.64
N GLY A 446 -10.61 4.96 12.06
CA GLY A 446 -9.78 5.13 13.26
C GLY A 446 -10.50 5.84 14.41
N THR A 447 -10.10 5.50 15.63
CA THR A 447 -10.62 6.13 16.86
C THR A 447 -9.57 6.90 17.64
N ASP A 448 -10.05 7.82 18.47
CA ASP A 448 -9.28 8.51 19.49
C ASP A 448 -9.00 7.59 20.70
N ARG A 449 -8.21 8.08 21.66
CA ARG A 449 -7.90 7.36 22.92
C ARG A 449 -9.13 7.12 23.81
N LYS A 450 -10.22 7.87 23.60
CA LYS A 450 -11.50 7.73 24.32
C LYS A 450 -12.48 6.81 23.59
N GLY A 451 -12.07 6.28 22.44
CA GLY A 451 -12.87 5.41 21.57
C GLY A 451 -13.96 6.12 20.76
N LEU A 452 -13.85 7.43 20.57
CA LEU A 452 -14.67 8.19 19.64
C LEU A 452 -14.10 8.08 18.22
N ASN A 453 -14.98 8.09 17.22
CA ASN A 453 -14.56 8.09 15.82
C ASN A 453 -13.86 9.40 15.46
N MET A 454 -12.69 9.32 14.82
CA MET A 454 -11.92 10.49 14.39
C MET A 454 -11.98 10.78 12.90
N TRP A 455 -12.24 9.77 12.08
CA TRP A 455 -11.99 9.82 10.64
C TRP A 455 -13.21 9.46 9.81
N GLN A 456 -13.03 9.39 8.49
CA GLN A 456 -14.07 8.94 7.56
C GLN A 456 -14.60 7.57 7.95
N PHE A 457 -15.91 7.38 7.82
CA PHE A 457 -16.54 6.09 7.98
C PHE A 457 -17.82 6.03 7.15
N ASP A 458 -18.19 4.83 6.70
CA ASP A 458 -19.48 4.57 6.09
C ASP A 458 -19.99 3.20 6.52
N THR A 459 -21.07 3.18 7.30
CA THR A 459 -21.65 1.95 7.86
C THR A 459 -22.36 1.11 6.80
N LYS A 460 -22.50 1.61 5.56
CA LYS A 460 -23.00 0.83 4.43
C LYS A 460 -21.96 -0.15 3.89
N ILE A 461 -20.67 0.05 4.20
CA ILE A 461 -19.61 -0.89 3.82
C ILE A 461 -19.77 -2.16 4.67
N PRO A 462 -20.02 -3.34 4.09
CA PRO A 462 -20.36 -4.55 4.86
C PRO A 462 -19.29 -4.99 5.86
N ASN A 463 -18.03 -4.74 5.52
CA ASN A 463 -16.84 -5.11 6.29
C ASN A 463 -16.13 -3.87 6.84
N PHE A 464 -16.88 -2.87 7.30
CA PHE A 464 -16.31 -1.72 8.00
C PHE A 464 -16.00 -2.06 9.46
N VAL A 465 -14.82 -1.68 9.94
CA VAL A 465 -14.41 -1.84 11.34
C VAL A 465 -13.68 -0.59 11.86
N TRP A 466 -13.63 -0.43 13.19
CA TRP A 466 -12.85 0.64 13.83
C TRP A 466 -11.69 0.06 14.62
N ALA A 467 -10.52 0.69 14.50
CA ALA A 467 -9.35 0.38 15.31
C ALA A 467 -8.73 1.67 15.91
N PRO A 468 -7.91 1.55 16.96
CA PRO A 468 -7.22 2.71 17.54
C PRO A 468 -6.32 3.41 16.50
N SER A 469 -6.40 4.75 16.44
CA SER A 469 -5.58 5.58 15.53
C SER A 469 -4.89 6.78 16.17
N GLU A 470 -5.27 7.13 17.41
CA GLU A 470 -4.67 8.26 18.12
C GLU A 470 -3.68 7.82 19.17
N GLY A 471 -2.48 8.41 19.07
CA GLY A 471 -1.45 8.27 20.06
C GLY A 471 -0.96 6.83 20.15
N ILE A 472 -0.88 6.19 18.98
CA ILE A 472 -0.29 4.88 18.78
C ILE A 472 1.21 5.08 18.77
N TRP A 473 1.93 4.35 19.61
CA TRP A 473 3.39 4.35 19.52
C TRP A 473 3.81 3.38 18.43
N THR A 474 4.70 3.84 17.59
CA THR A 474 5.33 3.04 16.53
C THR A 474 6.80 3.40 16.40
N TYR A 475 7.62 2.49 15.90
CA TYR A 475 8.99 2.78 15.52
C TYR A 475 9.05 3.41 14.12
N GLY A 476 9.55 4.65 14.10
CA GLY A 476 9.97 5.34 12.89
C GLY A 476 11.48 5.23 12.67
N HIS A 477 12.00 6.11 11.81
CA HIS A 477 13.40 6.07 11.34
C HIS A 477 14.47 6.10 12.45
N THR A 478 14.24 6.87 13.53
CA THR A 478 15.29 7.12 14.55
C THR A 478 14.85 6.95 16.00
N SER A 479 13.55 6.76 16.26
CA SER A 479 13.01 6.60 17.61
C SER A 479 11.62 5.97 17.61
N ALA A 480 11.18 5.53 18.79
CA ALA A 480 9.78 5.31 19.07
C ALA A 480 9.06 6.66 19.05
N ASP A 481 8.16 6.84 18.09
CA ASP A 481 7.39 8.06 17.87
C ASP A 481 5.91 7.82 18.13
N VAL A 482 5.18 8.89 18.46
CA VAL A 482 3.73 8.84 18.69
C VAL A 482 3.02 9.30 17.42
N PHE A 483 2.29 8.38 16.79
CA PHE A 483 1.62 8.60 15.51
C PHE A 483 0.10 8.84 15.70
N VAL A 484 -0.49 9.70 14.87
CA VAL A 484 -1.91 10.08 14.91
C VAL A 484 -2.48 10.17 13.50
N GLU A 485 -2.85 9.04 12.90
CA GLU A 485 -3.46 9.01 11.56
C GLU A 485 -4.34 7.77 11.38
N ALA A 486 -5.40 7.86 10.55
CA ALA A 486 -6.32 6.75 10.29
C ALA A 486 -5.62 5.52 9.71
N VAL A 487 -4.52 5.73 9.00
CA VAL A 487 -3.68 4.70 8.39
C VAL A 487 -3.09 3.70 9.42
N SER A 488 -2.81 4.15 10.65
CA SER A 488 -2.34 3.25 11.73
C SER A 488 -3.42 2.25 12.20
N ALA A 489 -4.69 2.60 12.03
CA ALA A 489 -5.81 1.70 12.33
C ALA A 489 -5.88 0.55 11.31
N GLU A 490 -5.54 0.81 10.05
CA GLU A 490 -5.49 -0.19 8.98
C GLU A 490 -4.45 -1.27 9.30
N ALA A 491 -3.21 -0.87 9.64
CA ALA A 491 -2.15 -1.78 10.09
C ALA A 491 -2.59 -2.64 11.28
N THR A 492 -3.29 -2.02 12.23
CA THR A 492 -3.80 -2.68 13.43
C THR A 492 -4.80 -3.79 13.06
N VAL A 493 -5.66 -3.55 12.08
CA VAL A 493 -6.63 -4.54 11.57
C VAL A 493 -5.92 -5.65 10.79
N ALA A 494 -4.92 -5.32 9.96
CA ALA A 494 -4.13 -6.32 9.24
C ALA A 494 -3.42 -7.29 10.21
N GLY A 495 -2.79 -6.76 11.27
CA GLY A 495 -2.19 -7.58 12.32
C GLY A 495 -3.23 -8.42 13.08
N MET A 496 -4.40 -7.85 13.40
CA MET A 496 -5.47 -8.59 14.08
C MET A 496 -6.05 -9.73 13.22
N LEU A 497 -6.20 -9.51 11.92
CA LEU A 497 -6.61 -10.55 10.97
C LEU A 497 -5.56 -11.65 10.88
N ALA A 498 -4.28 -11.32 10.78
CA ALA A 498 -3.20 -12.31 10.77
C ALA A 498 -3.23 -13.16 12.04
N MET A 499 -3.40 -12.53 13.20
CA MET A 499 -3.58 -13.23 14.47
C MET A 499 -4.80 -14.18 14.39
N TYR A 500 -5.98 -13.71 13.99
CA TYR A 500 -7.17 -14.55 13.94
C TYR A 500 -7.09 -15.72 12.96
N ILE A 501 -6.51 -15.50 11.78
CA ILE A 501 -6.28 -16.55 10.79
C ILE A 501 -5.30 -17.57 11.35
N SER A 502 -4.23 -17.12 12.00
CA SER A 502 -3.24 -18.02 12.58
C SER A 502 -3.85 -18.99 13.59
N LEU A 503 -4.83 -18.53 14.39
CA LEU A 503 -5.52 -19.37 15.38
C LEU A 503 -6.38 -20.49 14.76
N ASP A 504 -6.60 -20.49 13.44
CA ASP A 504 -7.49 -21.43 12.76
C ASP A 504 -6.98 -21.78 11.35
N LEU A 505 -5.67 -21.98 11.20
CA LEU A 505 -5.02 -22.20 9.89
C LEU A 505 -5.60 -23.38 9.10
N ASP A 506 -6.02 -24.43 9.80
CA ASP A 506 -6.55 -25.65 9.17
C ASP A 506 -7.99 -25.48 8.65
N SER A 507 -8.68 -24.39 9.00
CA SER A 507 -10.05 -24.13 8.57
C SER A 507 -10.10 -23.55 7.15
N ASN A 508 -10.98 -24.12 6.32
CA ASN A 508 -11.25 -23.60 4.96
C ASN A 508 -12.02 -22.27 4.98
N THR A 509 -12.59 -21.88 6.11
CA THR A 509 -13.32 -20.61 6.29
C THR A 509 -12.53 -19.58 7.11
N ARG A 510 -11.26 -19.86 7.41
CA ARG A 510 -10.39 -19.06 8.28
C ARG A 510 -10.35 -17.56 7.93
N LEU A 511 -10.39 -17.21 6.66
CA LEU A 511 -10.39 -15.81 6.21
C LEU A 511 -11.70 -15.10 6.56
N GLU A 512 -12.84 -15.70 6.23
CA GLU A 512 -14.18 -15.20 6.57
C GLU A 512 -14.43 -15.18 8.07
N ASP A 513 -13.97 -16.20 8.78
CA ASP A 513 -14.11 -16.32 10.23
C ASP A 513 -13.28 -15.23 10.94
N ALA A 514 -12.08 -14.91 10.44
CA ALA A 514 -11.29 -13.80 10.94
C ALA A 514 -11.99 -12.44 10.76
N ILE A 515 -12.58 -12.17 9.58
CA ILE A 515 -13.36 -10.95 9.33
C ILE A 515 -14.60 -10.90 10.23
N THR A 516 -15.27 -12.04 10.44
CA THR A 516 -16.42 -12.14 11.34
C THR A 516 -16.01 -11.84 12.78
N LYS A 517 -14.91 -12.45 13.25
CA LYS A 517 -14.34 -12.23 14.60
C LYS A 517 -14.03 -10.76 14.86
N LEU A 518 -13.46 -10.02 13.89
CA LEU A 518 -13.23 -8.58 14.02
C LEU A 518 -14.52 -7.86 14.45
N LYS A 519 -15.64 -8.13 13.80
CA LYS A 519 -16.91 -7.45 14.05
C LYS A 519 -17.59 -7.93 15.33
N THR A 520 -17.67 -9.25 15.52
CA THR A 520 -18.44 -9.85 16.63
C THR A 520 -17.77 -9.64 17.98
N LEU A 521 -16.44 -9.51 18.01
CA LEU A 521 -15.69 -9.27 19.23
C LEU A 521 -15.47 -7.77 19.51
N SER A 522 -15.71 -6.91 18.53
CA SER A 522 -15.68 -5.47 18.72
C SER A 522 -16.72 -5.00 19.73
N TRP A 523 -16.38 -4.00 20.54
CA TRP A 523 -17.30 -3.43 21.52
C TRP A 523 -16.97 -1.98 21.87
N LYS A 524 -17.99 -1.26 22.36
CA LYS A 524 -17.88 0.17 22.72
C LYS A 524 -17.29 0.35 24.11
N ARG A 525 -16.11 0.95 24.18
CA ARG A 525 -15.44 1.29 25.45
C ARG A 525 -16.00 2.57 26.10
N ASN A 526 -16.64 3.40 25.28
CA ASN A 526 -17.30 4.64 25.66
C ASN A 526 -18.75 4.61 25.14
N PRO A 527 -19.77 4.97 25.94
CA PRO A 527 -21.16 5.03 25.49
C PRO A 527 -21.38 5.84 24.21
N GLU A 528 -20.65 6.95 24.05
CA GLU A 528 -20.72 7.83 22.87
C GLU A 528 -19.80 7.37 21.74
N GLY A 529 -18.96 6.36 21.99
CA GLY A 529 -17.97 5.85 21.06
C GLY A 529 -18.50 4.86 20.03
N VAL A 530 -17.55 4.34 19.25
CA VAL A 530 -17.75 3.30 18.23
C VAL A 530 -17.22 1.95 18.73
N PRO A 531 -17.72 0.83 18.18
CA PRO A 531 -17.21 -0.48 18.55
C PRO A 531 -15.80 -0.67 17.96
N ILE A 532 -14.80 -0.77 18.83
CA ILE A 532 -13.39 -0.95 18.42
C ILE A 532 -13.04 -2.43 18.49
N ILE A 533 -12.28 -2.89 17.50
CA ILE A 533 -11.79 -4.27 17.42
C ILE A 533 -11.09 -4.71 18.70
N HIS A 534 -11.18 -6.00 18.95
CA HIS A 534 -10.69 -6.67 20.13
C HIS A 534 -10.10 -8.01 19.71
N ASN A 535 -9.15 -8.57 20.44
CA ASN A 535 -8.50 -9.86 20.13
C ASN A 535 -9.21 -11.10 20.70
N GLY A 536 -10.33 -10.89 21.39
CA GLY A 536 -11.18 -11.94 21.93
C GLY A 536 -10.76 -12.49 23.30
N ILE A 537 -9.62 -12.04 23.85
CA ILE A 537 -9.12 -12.56 25.13
C ILE A 537 -9.91 -11.99 26.31
N THR A 538 -10.44 -12.86 27.16
CA THR A 538 -11.22 -12.49 28.35
C THR A 538 -10.45 -12.70 29.65
N PRO A 539 -10.86 -12.06 30.76
CA PRO A 539 -10.10 -12.12 32.02
C PRO A 539 -9.86 -13.52 32.58
N ASP A 540 -10.75 -14.47 32.35
CA ASP A 540 -10.61 -15.87 32.74
C ASP A 540 -9.47 -16.60 32.02
N GLN A 541 -9.05 -16.09 30.85
CA GLN A 541 -7.93 -16.59 30.06
C GLN A 541 -6.59 -15.93 30.42
N TRP A 542 -6.58 -14.89 31.27
CA TRP A 542 -5.34 -14.19 31.60
C TRP A 542 -4.36 -15.09 32.39
N PRO A 543 -3.04 -14.82 32.31
CA PRO A 543 -2.07 -15.47 33.18
C PRO A 543 -2.46 -15.35 34.66
N GLU A 544 -2.18 -16.40 35.45
CA GLU A 544 -2.64 -16.53 36.85
C GLU A 544 -2.33 -15.29 37.69
N LYS A 545 -1.18 -14.65 37.50
CA LYS A 545 -0.77 -13.43 38.22
C LYS A 545 -1.73 -12.25 38.03
N PHE A 546 -2.49 -12.19 36.94
CA PHE A 546 -3.49 -11.15 36.67
C PHE A 546 -4.89 -11.57 37.08
N ARG A 547 -5.23 -12.87 37.01
CA ARG A 547 -6.50 -13.38 37.54
C ARG A 547 -6.64 -13.14 39.04
N LYS A 548 -5.54 -13.27 39.79
CA LYS A 548 -5.48 -12.92 41.22
C LYS A 548 -5.68 -11.43 41.55
N ILE A 549 -5.69 -10.54 40.56
CA ILE A 549 -5.95 -9.11 40.77
C ILE A 549 -7.47 -8.82 40.75
N ILE A 550 -8.25 -9.68 40.08
CA ILE A 550 -9.69 -9.51 39.91
C ILE A 550 -10.50 -10.34 40.91
N ASP A 551 -9.90 -11.39 41.48
CA ASP A 551 -10.41 -12.15 42.64
C ASP A 551 -10.23 -11.36 43.94
#